data_AF-A0A0E0DLF8-F1
#
_entry.id   AF-A0A0E0DLF8-F1
#
_cell.length_a   1.000
_cell.length_b   1.000
_cell.length_c   1.000
_cell.angle_alpha   90.00
_cell.angle_beta   90.00
_cell.angle_gamma   90.00
#
_symmetry.space_group_name_H-M   'P 1'
#
loop_
_entity.id
_entity.type
_entity.pdbx_description
1 polymer ?
#
loop_
_entity_poly.entity_id
_entity_poly.type
_entity_poly.pdbx_seq_one_letter_code
_entity_poly.pdbx_strand_id
1 'polypeptide(L)'
;MVYQDIGLPLSRYFIYTGHNSYLTGNQLSSGCSEVPIVKALHDGVRVIELDLWPNANKDAVEVLHGRTLTSPVGLMKCLEAIREHAFVASPYPVILTLEDHLTPDLQSKVAKVNTHLDHLTIFFSFFFLHLLTMVAASIDGFSLAQMIKETFGDMLYVSETENMAEFPSPDDLKGKIIVSTKPPKEYLQTKNDNEADEAGVWGEEITDDKVAKTTEEKVITDDKYAAAEEASAVAVDEEMQEAETDKKTQHGVDNEYRRLIAIPLTRRKHDMDQDLKVDPDMVTRLSLGEKAYEKAIVTHGAHIIRFTQRNLLRIFPRSTRITSSNYNPLMGWRYGVQMVAANMQGHGRKLWLTQGMFRANGGCGYVKKPDILMNNDPDKLFDPTSKLPIKTRLKVTVYMGDGWRFDFRKTHFDKCSPPDFYARVGIAGVEADTRMEQTKVKMDTWIPAWDHEFEFPLSVPELALLRVEVHESDNHQKDDFGGQTCLPVWELRRGIRSVRLCDHRGEPLRSVKLLMRFDFT
;
A
#
# COMPACT_ATOMS: atom_id res chain seq x y z
N MET A 1 -19.50 3.76 -10.84
CA MET A 1 -19.26 4.06 -12.26
C MET A 1 -18.04 4.95 -12.32
N VAL A 2 -17.08 4.60 -13.16
CA VAL A 2 -15.88 5.39 -13.44
C VAL A 2 -16.29 6.61 -14.28
N TYR A 3 -15.78 7.79 -13.96
CA TYR A 3 -16.16 9.04 -14.64
C TYR A 3 -14.98 9.94 -14.97
N GLN A 4 -13.84 9.75 -14.31
CA GLN A 4 -12.60 10.45 -14.64
C GLN A 4 -11.99 9.84 -15.90
N ASP A 5 -11.22 10.65 -16.60
CA ASP A 5 -10.39 10.22 -17.71
C ASP A 5 -9.32 9.20 -17.24
N ILE A 6 -9.37 7.99 -17.81
CA ILE A 6 -8.46 6.85 -17.53
C ILE A 6 -7.47 6.62 -18.70
N GLY A 7 -7.48 7.46 -19.74
CA GLY A 7 -6.59 7.33 -20.91
C GLY A 7 -5.21 7.96 -20.74
N LEU A 8 -4.85 8.45 -19.55
CA LEU A 8 -3.53 9.04 -19.27
C LEU A 8 -2.56 7.98 -18.71
N PRO A 9 -1.23 8.25 -18.73
CA PRO A 9 -0.22 7.37 -18.13
C PRO A 9 -0.48 7.05 -16.65
N LEU A 10 -0.11 5.84 -16.20
CA LEU A 10 -0.22 5.40 -14.80
C LEU A 10 0.30 6.42 -13.77
N SER A 11 1.36 7.17 -14.08
CA SER A 11 1.95 8.18 -13.19
C SER A 11 1.07 9.42 -12.96
N ARG A 12 -0.01 9.60 -13.74
CA ARG A 12 -1.01 10.67 -13.58
C ARG A 12 -2.13 10.33 -12.58
N TYR A 13 -2.09 9.15 -11.94
CA TYR A 13 -3.09 8.70 -10.96
C TYR A 13 -2.49 8.49 -9.57
N PHE A 14 -3.27 8.73 -8.53
CA PHE A 14 -3.11 8.05 -7.26
C PHE A 14 -3.63 6.62 -7.41
N ILE A 15 -2.91 5.65 -6.84
CA ILE A 15 -3.16 4.21 -7.02
C ILE A 15 -3.37 3.57 -5.65
N TYR A 16 -4.47 2.85 -5.45
CA TYR A 16 -4.77 2.23 -4.16
C TYR A 16 -3.76 1.11 -3.87
N THR A 17 -2.91 1.31 -2.85
CA THR A 17 -1.67 0.54 -2.64
C THR A 17 -1.67 -0.13 -1.27
N GLY A 18 -1.48 -1.46 -1.24
CA GLY A 18 -1.23 -2.23 -0.03
C GLY A 18 0.24 -2.21 0.41
N HIS A 19 0.47 -2.57 1.67
CA HIS A 19 1.77 -2.88 2.26
C HIS A 19 1.71 -4.25 2.95
N ASN A 20 2.70 -5.10 2.74
CA ASN A 20 2.81 -6.48 3.24
C ASN A 20 1.46 -7.21 3.17
N SER A 21 0.92 -7.30 1.93
CA SER A 21 -0.51 -7.52 1.67
C SER A 21 -1.02 -8.91 2.06
N TYR A 22 -0.10 -9.80 2.40
CA TYR A 22 -0.30 -11.16 2.89
C TYR A 22 -0.52 -11.25 4.42
N LEU A 23 -0.20 -10.21 5.20
CA LEU A 23 -0.27 -10.27 6.67
C LEU A 23 -1.71 -10.20 7.20
N THR A 24 -2.06 -11.15 8.08
CA THR A 24 -3.38 -11.18 8.75
C THR A 24 -3.50 -10.20 9.94
N GLY A 25 -2.38 -9.66 10.44
CA GLY A 25 -2.38 -8.75 11.58
C GLY A 25 -1.05 -7.99 11.75
N ASN A 26 -0.40 -8.16 12.90
CA ASN A 26 0.85 -7.48 13.28
C ASN A 26 2.06 -7.96 12.44
N GLN A 27 3.11 -7.14 12.36
CA GLN A 27 4.29 -7.36 11.51
C GLN A 27 5.31 -8.38 12.06
N LEU A 28 5.16 -8.86 13.32
CA LEU A 28 6.17 -9.70 13.98
C LEU A 28 5.75 -11.16 14.16
N SER A 29 4.45 -11.43 14.32
CA SER A 29 3.95 -12.75 14.76
C SER A 29 2.54 -13.11 14.26
N SER A 30 1.94 -12.31 13.37
CA SER A 30 0.67 -12.71 12.73
C SER A 30 0.92 -13.72 11.60
N GLY A 31 -0.09 -14.52 11.27
CA GLY A 31 0.03 -15.44 10.14
C GLY A 31 -0.02 -14.71 8.80
N CYS A 32 0.64 -15.28 7.79
CA CYS A 32 0.49 -14.87 6.40
C CYS A 32 -0.64 -15.69 5.76
N SER A 33 -1.46 -15.09 4.90
CA SER A 33 -2.38 -15.81 4.03
C SER A 33 -2.82 -14.98 2.82
N GLU A 34 -3.53 -15.63 1.92
CA GLU A 34 -4.21 -15.03 0.79
C GLU A 34 -5.43 -14.17 1.18
N VAL A 35 -6.04 -14.40 2.35
CA VAL A 35 -7.33 -13.79 2.71
C VAL A 35 -7.27 -12.25 2.80
N PRO A 36 -6.24 -11.62 3.38
CA PRO A 36 -6.07 -10.16 3.33
C PRO A 36 -5.86 -9.63 1.90
N ILE A 37 -5.21 -10.40 1.01
CA ILE A 37 -5.04 -10.05 -0.41
C ILE A 37 -6.41 -10.05 -1.11
N VAL A 38 -7.21 -11.11 -0.92
CA VAL A 38 -8.58 -11.17 -1.45
C VAL A 38 -9.41 -9.99 -0.98
N LYS A 39 -9.38 -9.70 0.32
CA LYS A 39 -10.13 -8.54 0.86
C LYS A 39 -9.64 -7.23 0.24
N ALA A 40 -8.33 -7.01 0.15
CA ALA A 40 -7.75 -5.82 -0.47
C ALA A 40 -8.22 -5.66 -1.94
N LEU A 41 -8.20 -6.74 -2.74
CA LEU A 41 -8.66 -6.71 -4.12
C LEU A 41 -10.17 -6.41 -4.25
N HIS A 42 -11.01 -6.94 -3.34
CA HIS A 42 -12.45 -6.63 -3.28
C HIS A 42 -12.73 -5.20 -2.76
N ASP A 43 -11.89 -4.66 -1.88
CA ASP A 43 -11.91 -3.27 -1.42
C ASP A 43 -11.46 -2.28 -2.52
N GLY A 44 -10.94 -2.78 -3.65
CA GLY A 44 -10.49 -1.98 -4.80
C GLY A 44 -8.98 -1.66 -4.81
N VAL A 45 -8.17 -2.24 -3.93
CA VAL A 45 -6.70 -2.11 -3.94
C VAL A 45 -6.15 -2.61 -5.28
N ARG A 46 -5.20 -1.88 -5.87
CA ARG A 46 -4.59 -2.11 -7.20
C ARG A 46 -3.09 -2.40 -7.14
N VAL A 47 -2.43 -2.17 -6.02
CA VAL A 47 -1.03 -2.61 -5.80
C VAL A 47 -0.99 -3.60 -4.64
N ILE A 48 -0.53 -4.81 -4.92
CA ILE A 48 -0.40 -5.92 -3.96
C ILE A 48 1.08 -6.22 -3.76
N GLU A 49 1.48 -6.42 -2.51
CA GLU A 49 2.86 -6.71 -2.11
C GLU A 49 3.03 -8.12 -1.57
N LEU A 50 4.02 -8.85 -2.08
CA LEU A 50 4.45 -10.18 -1.64
C LEU A 50 5.97 -10.17 -1.41
N ASP A 51 6.40 -10.64 -0.25
CA ASP A 51 7.82 -10.74 0.10
C ASP A 51 8.24 -12.19 -0.05
N LEU A 52 9.10 -12.48 -1.03
CA LEU A 52 9.40 -13.82 -1.51
C LEU A 52 10.66 -14.37 -0.84
N TRP A 53 10.51 -15.48 -0.13
CA TRP A 53 11.61 -16.16 0.57
C TRP A 53 11.71 -17.64 0.16
N PRO A 54 12.91 -18.23 0.23
CA PRO A 54 13.05 -19.69 0.20
C PRO A 54 12.36 -20.29 1.44
N ASN A 55 11.67 -21.42 1.26
CA ASN A 55 11.27 -22.25 2.39
C ASN A 55 12.49 -22.86 3.12
N ALA A 56 12.27 -23.54 4.25
CA ALA A 56 13.34 -24.13 5.06
C ALA A 56 14.27 -25.09 4.28
N ASN A 57 13.74 -25.81 3.29
CA ASN A 57 14.51 -26.72 2.44
C ASN A 57 15.25 -26.02 1.27
N LYS A 58 14.95 -24.74 1.00
CA LYS A 58 15.37 -23.97 -0.19
C LYS A 58 14.89 -24.57 -1.52
N ASP A 59 13.81 -25.36 -1.51
CA ASP A 59 13.25 -26.02 -2.68
C ASP A 59 11.94 -25.38 -3.21
N ALA A 60 11.22 -24.62 -2.39
CA ALA A 60 9.99 -23.91 -2.75
C ALA A 60 10.02 -22.43 -2.32
N VAL A 61 9.05 -21.65 -2.82
CA VAL A 61 8.89 -20.22 -2.52
C VAL A 61 7.70 -19.97 -1.59
N GLU A 62 7.98 -19.30 -0.47
CA GLU A 62 7.02 -18.89 0.53
C GLU A 62 6.91 -17.36 0.59
N VAL A 63 5.78 -16.87 1.10
CA VAL A 63 5.51 -15.46 1.37
C VAL A 63 5.40 -15.27 2.87
N LEU A 64 6.30 -14.46 3.42
CA LEU A 64 6.33 -14.06 4.84
C LEU A 64 7.14 -12.78 5.06
N HIS A 65 6.92 -12.12 6.19
CA HIS A 65 7.75 -10.99 6.60
C HIS A 65 9.07 -11.52 7.18
N GLY A 66 10.13 -11.41 6.38
CA GLY A 66 11.41 -12.05 6.67
C GLY A 66 12.02 -11.67 8.02
N ARG A 67 12.75 -12.61 8.63
CA ARG A 67 13.41 -12.46 9.94
C ARG A 67 12.45 -12.15 11.10
N THR A 68 11.17 -12.53 10.98
CA THR A 68 10.17 -12.43 12.06
C THR A 68 9.54 -13.79 12.37
N LEU A 69 8.59 -13.83 13.32
CA LEU A 69 7.83 -15.02 13.71
C LEU A 69 6.50 -15.14 12.94
N THR A 70 6.31 -14.42 11.82
CA THR A 70 5.10 -14.56 10.99
C THR A 70 5.08 -15.92 10.28
N SER A 71 4.01 -16.70 10.43
CA SER A 71 3.93 -18.03 9.78
C SER A 71 3.72 -17.88 8.27
N PRO A 72 4.49 -18.59 7.41
CA PRO A 72 4.45 -18.39 5.95
C PRO A 72 3.16 -18.89 5.27
N VAL A 73 2.96 -18.43 4.03
CA VAL A 73 2.01 -19.00 3.08
C VAL A 73 2.72 -19.30 1.75
N GLY A 74 2.42 -20.45 1.12
CA GLY A 74 3.04 -20.83 -0.16
C GLY A 74 2.64 -19.89 -1.30
N LEU A 75 3.60 -19.48 -2.14
CA LEU A 75 3.41 -18.44 -3.16
C LEU A 75 2.25 -18.71 -4.12
N MET A 76 2.11 -19.95 -4.61
CA MET A 76 1.04 -20.30 -5.56
C MET A 76 -0.36 -19.91 -5.05
N LYS A 77 -0.63 -20.13 -3.76
CA LYS A 77 -1.91 -19.78 -3.13
C LYS A 77 -2.20 -18.28 -3.17
N CYS A 78 -1.17 -17.45 -3.06
CA CYS A 78 -1.28 -16.00 -3.23
C CYS A 78 -1.48 -15.60 -4.70
N LEU A 79 -0.75 -16.22 -5.64
CA LEU A 79 -0.89 -15.93 -7.08
C LEU A 79 -2.27 -16.36 -7.61
N GLU A 80 -2.78 -17.52 -7.20
CA GLU A 80 -4.11 -18.02 -7.53
C GLU A 80 -5.22 -17.09 -7.00
N ALA A 81 -5.14 -16.68 -5.73
CA ALA A 81 -6.06 -15.72 -5.14
C ALA A 81 -6.02 -14.34 -5.84
N ILE A 82 -4.84 -13.89 -6.28
CA ILE A 82 -4.71 -12.68 -7.11
C ILE A 82 -5.38 -12.90 -8.47
N ARG A 83 -5.14 -14.04 -9.14
CA ARG A 83 -5.74 -14.37 -10.44
C ARG A 83 -7.28 -14.36 -10.38
N GLU A 84 -7.87 -14.99 -9.38
CA GLU A 84 -9.32 -15.11 -9.24
C GLU A 84 -10.00 -13.77 -8.85
N HIS A 85 -9.30 -12.89 -8.12
CA HIS A 85 -9.92 -11.69 -7.54
C HIS A 85 -9.41 -10.35 -8.09
N ALA A 86 -8.35 -10.34 -8.90
CA ALA A 86 -7.73 -9.12 -9.43
C ALA A 86 -8.74 -8.11 -9.98
N PHE A 87 -9.74 -8.58 -10.74
CA PHE A 87 -10.66 -7.71 -11.49
C PHE A 87 -12.11 -7.71 -10.98
N VAL A 88 -12.36 -8.23 -9.78
CA VAL A 88 -13.72 -8.29 -9.19
C VAL A 88 -14.27 -6.90 -8.87
N ALA A 89 -13.46 -6.02 -8.27
CA ALA A 89 -13.87 -4.65 -7.91
C ALA A 89 -13.62 -3.61 -9.02
N SER A 90 -12.69 -3.88 -9.94
CA SER A 90 -12.22 -2.93 -10.94
C SER A 90 -11.59 -3.65 -12.14
N PRO A 91 -11.92 -3.30 -13.40
CA PRO A 91 -11.30 -3.89 -14.59
C PRO A 91 -9.87 -3.38 -14.86
N TYR A 92 -9.42 -2.37 -14.10
CA TYR A 92 -8.12 -1.73 -14.27
C TYR A 92 -7.00 -2.53 -13.59
N PRO A 93 -5.74 -2.39 -14.07
CA PRO A 93 -4.66 -3.33 -13.78
C PRO A 93 -4.36 -3.52 -12.29
N VAL A 94 -3.72 -4.64 -11.98
CA VAL A 94 -3.10 -4.90 -10.68
C VAL A 94 -1.58 -4.89 -10.83
N ILE A 95 -0.90 -4.09 -10.04
CA ILE A 95 0.56 -4.06 -9.95
C ILE A 95 0.98 -4.99 -8.81
N LEU A 96 1.73 -6.03 -9.13
CA LEU A 96 2.28 -6.98 -8.18
C LEU A 96 3.72 -6.56 -7.85
N THR A 97 3.92 -6.03 -6.64
CA THR A 97 5.26 -5.68 -6.15
C THR A 97 5.85 -6.84 -5.38
N LEU A 98 6.93 -7.42 -5.92
CA LEU A 98 7.63 -8.54 -5.31
C LEU A 98 8.88 -8.00 -4.60
N GLU A 99 9.04 -8.27 -3.31
CA GLU A 99 10.32 -8.10 -2.64
C GLU A 99 11.08 -9.43 -2.66
N ASP A 100 12.15 -9.51 -3.45
CA ASP A 100 12.78 -10.77 -3.83
C ASP A 100 14.03 -11.07 -2.99
N HIS A 101 13.91 -12.04 -2.08
CA HIS A 101 14.99 -12.57 -1.24
C HIS A 101 15.37 -14.00 -1.64
N LEU A 102 15.06 -14.42 -2.86
CA LEU A 102 15.30 -15.78 -3.33
C LEU A 102 16.76 -16.01 -3.74
N THR A 103 17.16 -17.29 -3.76
CA THR A 103 18.41 -17.69 -4.42
C THR A 103 18.26 -17.58 -5.95
N PRO A 104 19.35 -17.35 -6.70
CA PRO A 104 19.33 -17.41 -8.16
C PRO A 104 18.74 -18.72 -8.69
N ASP A 105 18.94 -19.84 -7.99
CA ASP A 105 18.38 -21.14 -8.38
C ASP A 105 16.85 -21.18 -8.28
N LEU A 106 16.24 -20.56 -7.26
CA LEU A 106 14.77 -20.47 -7.16
C LEU A 106 14.17 -19.48 -8.18
N GLN A 107 14.90 -18.41 -8.49
CA GLN A 107 14.57 -17.51 -9.60
C GLN A 107 14.68 -18.22 -10.96
N SER A 108 15.58 -19.21 -11.10
CA SER A 108 15.97 -19.84 -12.37
C SER A 108 15.85 -21.37 -12.42
N LYS A 109 14.93 -21.99 -11.66
CA LYS A 109 14.64 -23.43 -11.78
C LYS A 109 14.14 -23.78 -13.18
N VAL A 110 15.06 -24.19 -14.05
CA VAL A 110 14.74 -24.87 -15.30
C VAL A 110 14.27 -26.27 -14.96
N ALA A 111 12.96 -26.48 -14.94
CA ALA A 111 12.38 -27.82 -14.99
C ALA A 111 12.97 -28.55 -16.21
N LYS A 112 13.79 -29.59 -15.97
CA LYS A 112 14.19 -30.55 -17.00
C LYS A 112 12.97 -31.40 -17.36
N VAL A 113 12.08 -30.83 -18.17
CA VAL A 113 11.01 -31.57 -18.83
C VAL A 113 11.68 -32.70 -19.60
N ASN A 114 11.36 -33.95 -19.23
CA ASN A 114 12.00 -35.12 -19.83
C ASN A 114 11.54 -35.29 -21.28
N THR A 115 12.30 -34.71 -22.21
CA THR A 115 12.18 -34.94 -23.66
C THR A 115 12.68 -36.33 -24.03
N HIS A 116 12.01 -37.35 -23.51
CA HIS A 116 12.30 -38.77 -23.71
C HIS A 116 11.02 -39.64 -23.74
N LEU A 117 9.88 -39.05 -24.10
CA LEU A 117 8.62 -39.76 -24.38
C LEU A 117 8.07 -39.54 -25.81
N ASP A 118 8.88 -38.96 -26.70
CA ASP A 118 8.72 -39.22 -28.13
C ASP A 118 9.23 -40.64 -28.43
N HIS A 119 8.44 -41.41 -29.19
CA HIS A 119 8.68 -42.81 -29.56
C HIS A 119 8.44 -43.92 -28.51
N LEU A 120 7.26 -43.98 -27.88
CA LEU A 120 6.60 -45.27 -27.64
C LEU A 120 5.08 -45.18 -27.51
N THR A 121 4.35 -46.12 -28.16
CA THR A 121 2.91 -46.48 -27.94
C THR A 121 1.89 -45.32 -27.85
N ILE A 122 0.91 -45.13 -28.74
CA ILE A 122 0.06 -46.08 -29.49
C ILE A 122 -0.48 -47.23 -28.61
N PHE A 123 -1.81 -47.25 -28.42
CA PHE A 123 -2.64 -48.16 -27.61
C PHE A 123 -3.01 -47.74 -26.17
N PHE A 124 -4.24 -48.16 -25.83
CA PHE A 124 -4.99 -48.04 -24.58
C PHE A 124 -5.56 -46.67 -24.19
N SER A 125 -6.84 -46.72 -23.82
CA SER A 125 -7.75 -45.58 -23.65
C SER A 125 -8.25 -45.47 -22.20
N PHE A 126 -8.96 -44.37 -21.92
CA PHE A 126 -9.74 -44.11 -20.70
C PHE A 126 -9.04 -44.03 -19.33
N PHE A 127 -7.86 -44.61 -19.11
CA PHE A 127 -7.19 -44.51 -17.80
C PHE A 127 -6.27 -43.29 -17.63
N PHE A 128 -5.78 -42.71 -18.74
CA PHE A 128 -4.70 -41.71 -18.67
C PHE A 128 -5.13 -40.33 -18.14
N LEU A 129 -6.41 -39.96 -18.28
CA LEU A 129 -6.90 -38.63 -17.89
C LEU A 129 -6.87 -38.40 -16.36
N HIS A 130 -7.07 -39.45 -15.56
CA HIS A 130 -6.96 -39.37 -14.10
C HIS A 130 -5.50 -39.43 -13.62
N LEU A 131 -4.62 -40.12 -14.35
CA LEU A 131 -3.21 -40.22 -13.98
C LEU A 131 -2.47 -38.90 -14.28
N LEU A 132 -2.80 -38.20 -15.37
CA LEU A 132 -2.21 -36.91 -15.68
C LEU A 132 -2.49 -35.86 -14.59
N THR A 133 -3.71 -35.87 -14.02
CA THR A 133 -4.07 -35.03 -12.87
C THR A 133 -3.39 -35.43 -11.55
N MET A 134 -2.89 -36.66 -11.41
CA MET A 134 -2.11 -37.08 -10.23
C MET A 134 -0.60 -36.89 -10.41
N VAL A 135 -0.08 -36.94 -11.63
CA VAL A 135 1.33 -36.63 -11.93
C VAL A 135 1.60 -35.12 -11.85
N ALA A 136 0.58 -34.28 -12.08
CA ALA A 136 0.64 -32.84 -11.82
C ALA A 136 0.76 -32.45 -10.33
N ALA A 137 0.68 -33.41 -9.39
CA ALA A 137 0.64 -33.14 -7.94
C ALA A 137 2.01 -33.13 -7.25
N SER A 138 3.13 -33.26 -7.98
CA SER A 138 4.48 -33.02 -7.46
C SER A 138 4.87 -31.56 -7.76
N ILE A 139 4.58 -30.64 -6.85
CA ILE A 139 4.86 -29.20 -7.02
C ILE A 139 6.32 -28.90 -6.63
N ASP A 140 7.23 -29.69 -7.20
CA ASP A 140 8.63 -29.81 -6.80
C ASP A 140 9.57 -29.28 -7.90
N GLY A 141 9.60 -27.95 -8.09
CA GLY A 141 10.69 -27.29 -8.81
C GLY A 141 10.37 -26.44 -10.04
N PHE A 142 9.21 -25.80 -10.11
CA PHE A 142 9.01 -24.65 -11.01
C PHE A 142 9.88 -23.45 -10.59
N SER A 143 10.27 -22.60 -11.54
CA SER A 143 10.86 -21.28 -11.24
C SER A 143 9.80 -20.24 -10.90
N LEU A 144 10.20 -19.17 -10.20
CA LEU A 144 9.34 -18.00 -9.98
C LEU A 144 8.75 -17.44 -11.29
N ALA A 145 9.54 -17.40 -12.36
CA ALA A 145 9.07 -16.94 -13.67
C ALA A 145 8.00 -17.85 -14.28
N GLN A 146 8.12 -19.18 -14.12
CA GLN A 146 7.10 -20.14 -14.55
C GLN A 146 5.83 -20.02 -13.71
N MET A 147 5.93 -19.97 -12.38
CA MET A 147 4.77 -19.80 -11.48
C MET A 147 3.93 -18.57 -11.85
N ILE A 148 4.58 -17.43 -12.11
CA ILE A 148 3.91 -16.19 -12.53
C ILE A 148 3.26 -16.34 -13.92
N LYS A 149 3.97 -16.93 -14.90
CA LYS A 149 3.47 -17.12 -16.27
C LYS A 149 2.29 -18.09 -16.33
N GLU A 150 2.38 -19.24 -15.67
CA GLU A 150 1.36 -20.29 -15.71
C GLU A 150 0.11 -19.88 -14.93
N THR A 151 0.25 -19.15 -13.83
CA THR A 151 -0.90 -18.65 -13.06
C THR A 151 -1.65 -17.55 -13.80
N PHE A 152 -0.96 -16.57 -14.38
CA PHE A 152 -1.61 -15.40 -14.97
C PHE A 152 -1.88 -15.52 -16.48
N GLY A 153 -1.05 -16.23 -17.24
CA GLY A 153 -1.22 -16.41 -18.69
C GLY A 153 -1.44 -15.08 -19.42
N ASP A 154 -2.53 -15.00 -20.20
CA ASP A 154 -2.92 -13.79 -20.94
C ASP A 154 -3.23 -12.57 -20.06
N MET A 155 -3.41 -12.74 -18.74
CA MET A 155 -3.55 -11.63 -17.80
C MET A 155 -2.20 -10.95 -17.52
N LEU A 156 -1.07 -11.61 -17.76
CA LEU A 156 0.25 -11.01 -17.51
C LEU A 156 0.52 -9.91 -18.56
N TYR A 157 1.04 -8.77 -18.10
CA TYR A 157 1.62 -7.74 -18.97
C TYR A 157 3.15 -7.90 -18.99
N VAL A 158 3.68 -8.00 -20.19
CA VAL A 158 5.12 -8.04 -20.51
C VAL A 158 5.36 -6.87 -21.45
N SER A 159 6.39 -6.06 -21.18
CA SER A 159 6.75 -4.93 -22.04
C SER A 159 7.39 -5.43 -23.33
N GLU A 160 7.03 -4.84 -24.47
CA GLU A 160 7.66 -5.13 -25.77
C GLU A 160 9.08 -4.55 -25.87
N THR A 161 9.40 -3.54 -25.05
CA THR A 161 10.69 -2.86 -25.00
C THR A 161 11.25 -2.80 -23.58
N GLU A 162 12.58 -2.91 -23.42
CA GLU A 162 13.23 -2.80 -22.10
C GLU A 162 13.16 -1.38 -21.52
N ASN A 163 13.20 -0.36 -22.39
CA ASN A 163 13.01 1.04 -22.04
C ASN A 163 11.63 1.52 -22.50
N MET A 164 11.01 2.39 -21.71
CA MET A 164 9.65 2.88 -21.90
C MET A 164 9.64 4.39 -21.65
N ALA A 165 9.33 5.20 -22.65
CA ALA A 165 9.36 6.66 -22.50
C ALA A 165 8.22 7.20 -21.64
N GLU A 166 7.05 6.55 -21.66
CA GLU A 166 5.90 6.91 -20.83
C GLU A 166 5.11 5.65 -20.46
N PHE A 167 4.58 5.57 -19.24
CA PHE A 167 3.77 4.42 -18.82
C PHE A 167 2.48 4.35 -19.66
N PRO A 168 2.01 3.15 -20.06
CA PRO A 168 0.67 3.01 -20.64
C PRO A 168 -0.40 3.47 -19.64
N SER A 169 -1.61 3.70 -20.16
CA SER A 169 -2.74 4.08 -19.32
C SER A 169 -3.32 2.87 -18.56
N PRO A 170 -4.06 3.09 -17.45
CA PRO A 170 -4.86 2.02 -16.86
C PRO A 170 -5.92 1.48 -17.83
N ASP A 171 -6.31 2.23 -18.88
CA ASP A 171 -7.27 1.77 -19.90
C ASP A 171 -6.63 0.78 -20.89
N ASP A 172 -5.40 1.05 -21.35
CA ASP A 172 -4.59 0.14 -22.19
C ASP A 172 -4.28 -1.18 -21.47
N LEU A 173 -4.17 -1.11 -20.15
CA LEU A 173 -3.79 -2.20 -19.25
C LEU A 173 -4.99 -2.87 -18.57
N LYS A 174 -6.21 -2.70 -19.11
CA LYS A 174 -7.42 -3.42 -18.64
C LYS A 174 -7.21 -4.92 -18.57
N GLY A 175 -7.61 -5.52 -17.46
CA GLY A 175 -7.46 -6.97 -17.22
C GLY A 175 -6.01 -7.46 -17.10
N LYS A 176 -5.03 -6.56 -16.92
CA LYS A 176 -3.61 -6.92 -16.82
C LYS A 176 -3.04 -6.91 -15.41
N ILE A 177 -2.11 -7.83 -15.17
CA ILE A 177 -1.28 -7.97 -13.97
C ILE A 177 0.15 -7.60 -14.36
N ILE A 178 0.77 -6.69 -13.60
CA ILE A 178 2.02 -6.02 -13.93
C ILE A 178 3.04 -6.31 -12.83
N VAL A 179 4.12 -7.04 -13.13
CA VAL A 179 5.16 -7.31 -12.12
C VAL A 179 6.10 -6.11 -11.99
N SER A 180 6.35 -5.69 -10.74
CA SER A 180 7.22 -4.56 -10.43
C SER A 180 8.16 -4.86 -9.26
N THR A 181 9.39 -5.23 -9.58
CA THR A 181 10.43 -5.56 -8.62
C THR A 181 11.79 -4.99 -9.08
N LYS A 182 12.84 -5.27 -8.33
CA LYS A 182 14.22 -4.92 -8.70
C LYS A 182 14.75 -5.94 -9.71
N PRO A 183 15.37 -5.52 -10.83
CA PRO A 183 16.03 -6.45 -11.73
C PRO A 183 17.13 -7.28 -11.03
N PRO A 184 17.35 -8.54 -11.44
CA PRO A 184 18.49 -9.34 -11.02
C PRO A 184 19.83 -8.63 -11.26
N LYS A 185 20.85 -9.02 -10.49
CA LYS A 185 22.21 -8.47 -10.64
C LYS A 185 22.92 -9.15 -11.82
N GLU A 186 23.16 -8.41 -12.89
CA GLU A 186 24.05 -8.86 -13.97
C GLU A 186 25.50 -9.01 -13.45
N TYR A 187 25.92 -10.25 -13.14
CA TYR A 187 27.30 -10.58 -12.80
C TYR A 187 28.18 -10.59 -14.06
N LEU A 188 28.51 -9.40 -14.57
CA LEU A 188 29.37 -9.21 -15.73
C LEU A 188 30.79 -9.76 -15.47
N GLN A 189 31.30 -10.59 -16.38
CA GLN A 189 32.66 -11.10 -16.35
C GLN A 189 33.68 -10.06 -16.86
N THR A 190 33.83 -8.95 -16.14
CA THR A 190 34.99 -8.07 -16.35
C THR A 190 36.23 -8.71 -15.75
N LYS A 191 36.92 -9.55 -16.54
CA LYS A 191 38.31 -9.91 -16.28
C LYS A 191 39.16 -8.63 -16.29
N ASN A 192 39.61 -8.23 -15.11
CA ASN A 192 40.87 -7.52 -14.89
C ASN A 192 41.33 -7.89 -13.48
N ASP A 193 42.13 -8.95 -13.39
CA ASP A 193 42.78 -9.36 -12.15
C ASP A 193 43.83 -8.31 -11.79
N ASN A 194 43.48 -7.31 -10.97
CA ASN A 194 44.37 -6.47 -10.14
C ASN A 194 43.61 -5.33 -9.44
N GLU A 195 43.02 -5.60 -8.28
CA GLU A 195 43.21 -4.81 -7.05
C GLU A 195 42.73 -5.64 -5.85
N ALA A 196 43.36 -5.46 -4.69
CA ALA A 196 43.23 -6.37 -3.56
C ALA A 196 42.35 -5.79 -2.43
N ASP A 197 41.69 -6.71 -1.71
CA ASP A 197 41.28 -6.59 -0.32
C ASP A 197 40.57 -5.29 0.13
N GLU A 198 39.25 -5.23 -0.09
CA GLU A 198 38.35 -4.68 0.93
C GLU A 198 37.15 -5.62 1.13
N ALA A 199 36.91 -6.02 2.38
CA ALA A 199 35.97 -7.10 2.72
C ALA A 199 34.51 -6.62 2.67
N GLY A 200 33.75 -7.12 1.70
CA GLY A 200 32.34 -6.75 1.52
C GLY A 200 31.41 -7.31 2.60
N VAL A 201 31.25 -6.57 3.70
CA VAL A 201 30.27 -6.88 4.76
C VAL A 201 28.84 -6.65 4.26
N TRP A 202 28.09 -7.73 4.04
CA TRP A 202 26.70 -7.70 3.58
C TRP A 202 25.69 -7.54 4.73
N GLY A 203 25.81 -6.46 5.51
CA GLY A 203 24.95 -6.23 6.67
C GLY A 203 24.84 -4.79 7.13
N GLU A 204 23.96 -4.01 6.49
CA GLU A 204 23.21 -2.92 7.14
C GLU A 204 22.11 -2.40 6.18
N GLU A 205 20.86 -2.74 6.49
CA GLU A 205 19.83 -1.70 6.45
C GLU A 205 20.04 -0.79 7.67
N ILE A 206 19.69 0.49 7.56
CA ILE A 206 20.01 1.48 8.60
C ILE A 206 19.31 1.10 9.92
N THR A 207 20.10 0.56 10.85
CA THR A 207 19.71 0.35 12.24
C THR A 207 19.79 1.70 12.95
N ASP A 208 18.70 2.11 13.58
CA ASP A 208 18.60 3.40 14.26
C ASP A 208 19.28 3.34 15.64
N ASP A 209 20.60 3.53 15.71
CA ASP A 209 21.19 4.28 16.85
C ASP A 209 22.64 4.77 16.66
N LYS A 210 23.01 5.80 17.44
CA LYS A 210 24.23 6.64 17.36
C LYS A 210 24.16 7.66 16.18
N VAL A 211 24.55 8.92 16.32
CA VAL A 211 25.37 9.61 17.34
C VAL A 211 24.68 10.89 17.85
N ALA A 212 24.59 11.07 19.17
CA ALA A 212 24.26 12.37 19.80
C ALA A 212 24.83 12.50 21.23
N LYS A 213 26.14 12.76 21.35
CA LYS A 213 26.78 13.51 22.45
C LYS A 213 27.63 14.59 21.75
N THR A 214 27.69 15.85 22.13
CA THR A 214 27.20 16.63 23.30
C THR A 214 26.17 17.70 22.84
N THR A 215 25.49 18.52 23.67
CA THR A 215 25.89 19.21 24.92
C THR A 215 24.68 19.48 25.83
N GLU A 216 24.91 19.70 27.12
CA GLU A 216 23.89 19.93 28.15
C GLU A 216 23.26 21.34 28.07
N GLU A 217 21.99 21.47 28.46
CA GLU A 217 21.61 22.35 29.59
C GLU A 217 20.29 21.88 30.24
N LYS A 218 19.99 22.34 31.47
CA LYS A 218 19.03 21.70 32.39
C LYS A 218 17.84 22.58 32.76
N VAL A 219 16.64 22.00 32.79
CA VAL A 219 15.60 22.36 33.79
C VAL A 219 14.98 21.08 34.38
N ILE A 220 14.91 21.06 35.70
CA ILE A 220 14.46 20.00 36.63
C ILE A 220 13.10 20.45 37.23
N THR A 221 12.09 19.65 37.58
CA THR A 221 11.62 18.26 37.29
C THR A 221 10.06 18.34 37.33
N ASP A 222 9.13 17.47 37.80
CA ASP A 222 8.89 16.13 38.41
C ASP A 222 7.33 15.91 38.24
N ASP A 223 6.58 14.81 38.43
CA ASP A 223 6.76 13.40 38.87
C ASP A 223 5.46 12.61 38.50
N LYS A 224 5.25 11.28 38.57
CA LYS A 224 6.05 10.02 38.69
C LYS A 224 5.13 8.83 38.25
N TYR A 225 5.57 7.58 38.44
CA TYR A 225 4.82 6.30 38.29
C TYR A 225 4.52 5.86 36.84
N ALA A 226 4.67 4.59 36.44
CA ALA A 226 5.20 3.39 37.12
C ALA A 226 6.11 2.57 36.18
N ALA A 227 6.83 1.58 36.70
CA ALA A 227 7.84 0.81 35.97
C ALA A 227 7.79 -0.69 36.31
N ALA A 228 8.54 -1.48 35.54
CA ALA A 228 8.61 -2.95 35.52
C ALA A 228 7.37 -3.63 34.88
N GLU A 229 7.50 -4.74 34.14
CA GLU A 229 8.68 -5.59 33.84
C GLU A 229 8.83 -5.83 32.33
N GLU A 230 10.06 -5.89 31.82
CA GLU A 230 10.41 -6.77 30.69
C GLU A 230 11.92 -6.98 30.64
N ALA A 231 12.38 -8.22 30.42
CA ALA A 231 13.80 -8.55 30.39
C ALA A 231 14.11 -9.78 29.52
N SER A 232 15.23 -9.71 28.81
CA SER A 232 15.96 -10.85 28.22
C SER A 232 15.26 -11.73 27.17
N ALA A 233 15.47 -11.40 25.91
CA ALA A 233 15.85 -12.39 24.90
C ALA A 233 16.77 -11.75 23.83
N VAL A 234 18.09 -11.89 24.00
CA VAL A 234 19.07 -11.58 22.95
C VAL A 234 19.67 -12.90 22.49
N ALA A 235 19.35 -13.31 21.26
CA ALA A 235 20.03 -14.41 20.59
C ALA A 235 21.30 -13.89 19.90
N VAL A 236 22.30 -14.74 19.77
CA VAL A 236 23.61 -14.42 19.15
C VAL A 236 23.69 -15.14 17.81
N ASP A 237 24.15 -14.44 16.78
CA ASP A 237 24.36 -15.02 15.45
C ASP A 237 25.63 -15.90 15.41
N GLU A 238 25.51 -17.10 14.85
CA GLU A 238 26.63 -17.90 14.33
C GLU A 238 26.31 -18.31 12.88
N GLU A 239 27.13 -17.87 11.92
CA GLU A 239 26.96 -18.21 10.49
C GLU A 239 27.66 -19.53 10.13
N MET A 240 27.01 -20.38 9.33
CA MET A 240 27.66 -21.50 8.64
C MET A 240 28.08 -21.08 7.23
N GLN A 241 29.37 -21.25 6.91
CA GLN A 241 29.92 -21.12 5.55
C GLN A 241 29.96 -22.47 4.83
N GLU A 242 29.46 -22.53 3.59
CA GLU A 242 29.72 -23.58 2.58
C GLU A 242 29.06 -23.13 1.25
N ALA A 243 29.54 -23.41 0.03
CA ALA A 243 30.91 -23.51 -0.52
C ALA A 243 30.80 -23.30 -2.06
N GLU A 244 31.85 -22.87 -2.77
CA GLU A 244 31.78 -22.73 -4.24
C GLU A 244 31.84 -24.08 -4.99
N THR A 245 31.04 -24.24 -6.06
CA THR A 245 31.42 -25.04 -7.25
C THR A 245 30.61 -24.70 -8.52
N ASP A 246 31.20 -25.02 -9.69
CA ASP A 246 30.59 -25.18 -11.03
C ASP A 246 29.77 -24.06 -11.68
N LYS A 247 30.44 -22.93 -11.92
CA LYS A 247 30.03 -21.91 -12.91
C LYS A 247 30.18 -22.42 -14.36
N LYS A 248 29.12 -22.88 -15.07
CA LYS A 248 29.16 -22.99 -16.55
C LYS A 248 27.88 -23.01 -17.41
N THR A 249 26.72 -22.52 -16.94
CA THR A 249 25.50 -22.44 -17.80
C THR A 249 24.64 -21.18 -17.65
N GLN A 250 25.07 -20.21 -16.84
CA GLN A 250 24.17 -19.21 -16.22
C GLN A 250 23.74 -18.01 -17.10
N HIS A 251 24.18 -17.91 -18.35
CA HIS A 251 23.94 -16.71 -19.18
C HIS A 251 22.57 -16.68 -19.90
N GLY A 252 21.79 -17.77 -19.84
CA GLY A 252 20.52 -17.88 -20.56
C GLY A 252 19.26 -17.55 -19.76
N VAL A 253 19.23 -17.86 -18.46
CA VAL A 253 17.96 -18.04 -17.71
C VAL A 253 17.54 -16.81 -16.90
N ASP A 254 18.48 -16.03 -16.38
CA ASP A 254 18.24 -14.80 -15.62
C ASP A 254 17.39 -13.77 -16.43
N ASN A 255 17.53 -13.83 -17.75
CA ASN A 255 16.72 -13.07 -18.71
C ASN A 255 15.21 -13.37 -18.66
N GLU A 256 14.77 -14.57 -18.27
CA GLU A 256 13.34 -14.91 -18.33
C GLU A 256 12.54 -14.22 -17.23
N TYR A 257 13.04 -14.24 -15.99
CA TYR A 257 12.43 -13.49 -14.89
C TYR A 257 12.54 -11.98 -15.12
N ARG A 258 13.72 -11.48 -15.54
CA ARG A 258 13.93 -10.08 -15.90
C ARG A 258 12.89 -9.56 -16.90
N ARG A 259 12.57 -10.34 -17.94
CA ARG A 259 11.55 -9.97 -18.96
C ARG A 259 10.14 -9.82 -18.41
N LEU A 260 9.81 -10.40 -17.26
CA LEU A 260 8.50 -10.19 -16.62
C LEU A 260 8.40 -8.84 -15.90
N ILE A 261 9.53 -8.19 -15.59
CA ILE A 261 9.58 -6.96 -14.80
C ILE A 261 9.21 -5.75 -15.67
N ALA A 262 7.90 -5.56 -15.89
CA ALA A 262 7.37 -4.47 -16.68
C ALA A 262 7.55 -3.07 -16.06
N ILE A 263 7.73 -2.97 -14.74
CA ILE A 263 8.05 -1.70 -14.05
C ILE A 263 9.24 -1.93 -13.11
N PRO A 264 10.50 -1.68 -13.54
CA PRO A 264 11.69 -1.92 -12.73
C PRO A 264 11.83 -0.92 -11.58
N LEU A 265 12.21 -1.41 -10.41
CA LEU A 265 12.56 -0.59 -9.24
C LEU A 265 13.99 -0.04 -9.37
N THR A 266 14.11 1.26 -9.60
CA THR A 266 15.39 1.98 -9.60
C THR A 266 15.69 2.54 -8.20
N ARG A 267 16.88 2.25 -7.68
CA ARG A 267 17.42 2.90 -6.46
C ARG A 267 18.94 2.81 -6.43
N ARG A 268 19.62 3.94 -6.35
CA ARG A 268 21.07 4.05 -6.14
C ARG A 268 21.33 4.34 -4.66
N LYS A 269 22.30 3.65 -4.06
CA LYS A 269 22.60 3.86 -2.62
C LYS A 269 23.15 5.28 -2.41
N HIS A 270 22.54 6.01 -1.47
CA HIS A 270 22.97 7.31 -0.91
C HIS A 270 22.89 8.57 -1.79
N ASP A 271 22.32 8.54 -2.99
CA ASP A 271 22.18 9.75 -3.84
C ASP A 271 20.71 10.04 -4.22
N MET A 272 20.12 11.04 -3.55
CA MET A 272 18.71 11.41 -3.69
C MET A 272 18.44 12.29 -4.92
N ASP A 273 19.38 13.14 -5.33
CA ASP A 273 19.25 13.95 -6.55
C ASP A 273 19.35 13.07 -7.80
N GLN A 274 20.17 12.02 -7.75
CA GLN A 274 20.23 11.01 -8.80
C GLN A 274 19.01 10.07 -8.80
N ASP A 275 18.47 9.67 -7.64
CA ASP A 275 17.25 8.84 -7.59
C ASP A 275 15.98 9.63 -7.99
N LEU A 276 15.95 10.95 -7.79
CA LEU A 276 14.86 11.83 -8.21
C LEU A 276 15.07 12.48 -9.59
N LYS A 277 16.17 12.18 -10.29
CA LYS A 277 16.42 12.69 -11.64
C LYS A 277 15.36 12.15 -12.60
N VAL A 278 14.66 13.05 -13.28
CA VAL A 278 13.73 12.70 -14.38
C VAL A 278 14.52 12.50 -15.66
N ASP A 279 14.35 11.34 -16.28
CA ASP A 279 14.84 11.04 -17.62
C ASP A 279 13.71 11.31 -18.65
N PRO A 280 14.02 11.95 -19.80
CA PRO A 280 13.01 12.26 -20.82
C PRO A 280 12.61 11.07 -21.69
N ASP A 281 13.37 9.97 -21.68
CA ASP A 281 13.22 8.82 -22.57
C ASP A 281 13.00 7.49 -21.82
N MET A 282 13.15 7.49 -20.48
CA MET A 282 12.91 6.33 -19.61
C MET A 282 12.09 6.67 -18.36
N VAL A 283 10.93 6.03 -18.19
CA VAL A 283 10.20 6.06 -16.91
C VAL A 283 10.80 5.12 -15.88
N THR A 284 10.71 5.49 -14.61
CA THR A 284 11.24 4.70 -13.49
C THR A 284 10.24 4.57 -12.34
N ARG A 285 10.49 3.60 -11.46
CA ARG A 285 9.84 3.51 -10.14
C ARG A 285 10.87 3.62 -9.02
N LEU A 286 10.61 4.50 -8.05
CA LEU A 286 11.35 4.60 -6.79
C LEU A 286 10.46 4.14 -5.62
N SER A 287 11.06 3.62 -4.54
CA SER A 287 10.35 3.28 -3.29
C SER A 287 11.13 3.80 -2.07
N LEU A 288 10.46 4.56 -1.20
CA LEU A 288 11.06 5.17 -0.01
C LEU A 288 10.25 4.85 1.26
N GLY A 289 10.92 4.33 2.29
CA GLY A 289 10.30 4.14 3.61
C GLY A 289 9.97 5.49 4.26
N GLU A 290 8.88 5.55 5.03
CA GLU A 290 8.31 6.72 5.71
C GLU A 290 9.36 7.74 6.20
N LYS A 291 10.29 7.32 7.06
CA LYS A 291 11.35 8.17 7.66
C LYS A 291 12.29 8.80 6.62
N ALA A 292 12.63 8.05 5.56
CA ALA A 292 13.47 8.54 4.46
C ALA A 292 12.70 9.55 3.60
N TYR A 293 11.42 9.30 3.35
CA TYR A 293 10.55 10.22 2.62
C TYR A 293 10.26 11.51 3.41
N GLU A 294 10.08 11.45 4.73
CA GLU A 294 9.96 12.62 5.61
C GLU A 294 11.18 13.55 5.50
N LYS A 295 12.39 12.98 5.48
CA LYS A 295 13.62 13.75 5.21
C LYS A 295 13.66 14.29 3.77
N ALA A 296 13.21 13.51 2.79
CA ALA A 296 13.24 13.88 1.38
C ALA A 296 12.29 15.04 1.04
N ILE A 297 11.07 15.10 1.60
CA ILE A 297 10.14 16.22 1.30
C ILE A 297 10.62 17.58 1.83
N VAL A 298 11.39 17.60 2.91
CA VAL A 298 11.99 18.82 3.48
C VAL A 298 13.16 19.32 2.64
N THR A 299 13.88 18.42 1.96
CA THR A 299 15.16 18.73 1.28
C THR A 299 15.06 18.77 -0.25
N HIS A 300 14.14 18.00 -0.83
CA HIS A 300 14.02 17.75 -2.27
C HIS A 300 12.55 17.87 -2.76
N GLY A 301 11.66 18.53 -2.00
CA GLY A 301 10.21 18.56 -2.27
C GLY A 301 9.82 18.94 -3.70
N ALA A 302 10.51 19.91 -4.31
CA ALA A 302 10.31 20.29 -5.71
C ALA A 302 10.77 19.21 -6.72
N HIS A 303 11.85 18.48 -6.41
CA HIS A 303 12.31 17.35 -7.23
C HIS A 303 11.34 16.17 -7.12
N ILE A 304 10.76 15.92 -5.95
CA ILE A 304 9.72 14.88 -5.77
C ILE A 304 8.48 15.18 -6.63
N ILE A 305 7.99 16.42 -6.66
CA ILE A 305 6.81 16.77 -7.48
C ILE A 305 7.12 16.60 -8.98
N ARG A 306 8.27 17.10 -9.45
CA ARG A 306 8.74 16.89 -10.84
C ARG A 306 8.91 15.41 -11.17
N PHE A 307 9.45 14.60 -10.25
CA PHE A 307 9.59 13.16 -10.41
C PHE A 307 8.22 12.50 -10.60
N THR A 308 7.24 12.75 -9.72
CA THR A 308 5.93 12.11 -9.83
C THR A 308 5.06 12.59 -11.00
N GLN A 309 5.45 13.64 -11.73
CA GLN A 309 4.76 14.03 -12.96
C GLN A 309 4.96 13.03 -14.11
N ARG A 310 6.06 12.26 -14.09
CA ARG A 310 6.37 11.21 -15.09
C ARG A 310 6.58 9.83 -14.48
N ASN A 311 7.32 9.74 -13.38
CA ASN A 311 7.75 8.49 -12.74
C ASN A 311 6.80 8.07 -11.62
N LEU A 312 6.89 6.81 -11.19
CA LEU A 312 6.12 6.27 -10.07
C LEU A 312 6.93 6.33 -8.77
N LEU A 313 6.40 6.99 -7.74
CA LEU A 313 6.96 6.93 -6.39
C LEU A 313 6.03 6.13 -5.48
N ARG A 314 6.62 5.15 -4.77
CA ARG A 314 6.02 4.44 -3.64
C ARG A 314 6.57 4.98 -2.32
N ILE A 315 5.68 5.17 -1.36
CA ILE A 315 6.04 5.34 0.05
C ILE A 315 5.37 4.27 0.90
N PHE A 316 6.06 3.79 1.94
CA PHE A 316 5.61 2.66 2.74
C PHE A 316 5.91 2.85 4.25
N PRO A 317 5.16 2.19 5.16
CA PRO A 317 5.33 2.33 6.60
C PRO A 317 6.74 1.98 7.08
N ARG A 318 7.25 2.68 8.10
CA ARG A 318 8.50 2.28 8.76
C ARG A 318 8.34 0.98 9.58
N SER A 319 9.39 0.15 9.63
CA SER A 319 9.44 -1.14 10.34
C SER A 319 9.04 -1.07 11.82
N THR A 320 9.31 0.05 12.51
CA THR A 320 8.90 0.26 13.91
C THR A 320 7.38 0.34 14.12
N ARG A 321 6.56 0.28 13.06
CA ARG A 321 5.10 0.15 13.12
C ARG A 321 4.65 -1.30 13.29
N ILE A 322 5.25 -2.02 14.24
CA ILE A 322 5.06 -3.46 14.48
C ILE A 322 3.58 -3.88 14.66
N THR A 323 2.74 -2.97 15.15
CA THR A 323 1.28 -3.15 15.31
C THR A 323 0.47 -2.94 14.01
N SER A 324 1.12 -2.88 12.85
CA SER A 324 0.50 -2.61 11.54
C SER A 324 -0.25 -1.27 11.48
N SER A 325 0.18 -0.30 12.29
CA SER A 325 -0.34 1.07 12.24
C SER A 325 0.02 1.76 10.92
N ASN A 326 -0.72 2.81 10.56
CA ASN A 326 -0.53 3.57 9.32
C ASN A 326 -0.03 5.01 9.58
N TYR A 327 0.72 5.56 8.62
CA TYR A 327 1.23 6.95 8.62
C TYR A 327 0.24 7.91 7.94
N ASN A 328 0.58 9.19 7.74
CA ASN A 328 -0.35 10.16 7.17
C ASN A 328 -0.36 10.15 5.63
N PRO A 329 -1.37 9.59 4.92
CA PRO A 329 -1.28 9.43 3.46
C PRO A 329 -1.16 10.77 2.70
N LEU A 330 -1.68 11.85 3.28
CA LEU A 330 -1.53 13.23 2.79
C LEU A 330 -0.07 13.75 2.76
N MET A 331 0.91 13.08 3.37
CA MET A 331 2.33 13.41 3.13
C MET A 331 2.79 12.95 1.75
N GLY A 332 2.20 11.87 1.20
CA GLY A 332 2.46 11.42 -0.16
C GLY A 332 1.66 12.22 -1.19
N TRP A 333 0.33 12.18 -1.10
CA TRP A 333 -0.52 12.74 -2.16
C TRP A 333 -0.29 14.23 -2.44
N ARG A 334 0.06 15.01 -1.41
CA ARG A 334 0.41 16.44 -1.57
C ARG A 334 1.61 16.69 -2.49
N TYR A 335 2.54 15.74 -2.62
CA TYR A 335 3.69 15.83 -3.51
C TYR A 335 3.50 14.97 -4.79
N GLY A 336 2.27 14.54 -5.08
CA GLY A 336 1.93 13.75 -6.27
C GLY A 336 2.28 12.25 -6.20
N VAL A 337 2.71 11.74 -5.05
CA VAL A 337 3.07 10.33 -4.84
C VAL A 337 1.88 9.42 -5.13
N GLN A 338 2.06 8.51 -6.10
CA GLN A 338 1.00 7.65 -6.60
C GLN A 338 0.72 6.47 -5.66
N MET A 339 1.78 5.79 -5.22
CA MET A 339 1.72 4.53 -4.47
C MET A 339 1.92 4.77 -2.97
N VAL A 340 0.90 5.32 -2.32
CA VAL A 340 0.91 5.54 -0.86
C VAL A 340 0.45 4.25 -0.16
N ALA A 341 1.41 3.38 0.15
CA ALA A 341 1.17 2.02 0.63
C ALA A 341 0.66 1.99 2.07
N ALA A 342 -0.43 1.26 2.33
CA ALA A 342 -1.04 1.15 3.65
C ALA A 342 -1.17 -0.31 4.12
N ASN A 343 -0.97 -0.52 5.43
CA ASN A 343 -1.32 -1.76 6.12
C ASN A 343 -2.85 -1.89 6.13
N MET A 344 -3.40 -2.68 5.19
CA MET A 344 -4.83 -2.87 4.96
C MET A 344 -5.53 -3.70 6.06
N GLN A 345 -4.76 -4.54 6.75
CA GLN A 345 -5.14 -5.28 7.96
C GLN A 345 -5.11 -4.41 9.24
N GLY A 346 -4.57 -3.18 9.16
CA GLY A 346 -4.61 -2.19 10.23
C GLY A 346 -5.98 -1.52 10.40
N HIS A 347 -6.05 -0.50 11.25
CA HIS A 347 -7.29 0.25 11.48
C HIS A 347 -7.05 1.72 11.87
N GLY A 348 -8.14 2.48 12.02
CA GLY A 348 -8.11 3.86 12.51
C GLY A 348 -7.88 4.94 11.45
N ARG A 349 -7.94 6.20 11.90
CA ARG A 349 -8.01 7.44 11.09
C ARG A 349 -7.11 7.52 9.86
N LYS A 350 -5.93 6.90 9.90
CA LYS A 350 -4.98 6.94 8.78
C LYS A 350 -5.38 6.01 7.63
N LEU A 351 -5.87 4.80 7.93
CA LEU A 351 -6.42 3.90 6.93
C LEU A 351 -7.77 4.42 6.40
N TRP A 352 -8.59 5.04 7.26
CA TRP A 352 -9.86 5.65 6.87
C TRP A 352 -9.69 6.75 5.82
N LEU A 353 -8.60 7.51 5.85
CA LEU A 353 -8.26 8.49 4.81
C LEU A 353 -7.95 7.81 3.47
N THR A 354 -7.20 6.71 3.47
CA THR A 354 -6.90 5.91 2.27
C THR A 354 -8.18 5.30 1.68
N GLN A 355 -8.99 4.63 2.51
CA GLN A 355 -10.30 4.11 2.12
C GLN A 355 -11.25 5.22 1.61
N GLY A 356 -11.23 6.39 2.25
CA GLY A 356 -12.02 7.55 1.86
C GLY A 356 -11.63 8.10 0.49
N MET A 357 -10.32 8.25 0.24
CA MET A 357 -9.76 8.71 -1.03
C MET A 357 -10.18 7.79 -2.19
N PHE A 358 -10.01 6.47 -2.04
CA PHE A 358 -10.25 5.52 -3.12
C PHE A 358 -11.73 5.12 -3.31
N ARG A 359 -12.66 5.70 -2.54
CA ARG A 359 -14.09 5.75 -2.91
C ARG A 359 -14.36 6.68 -4.10
N ALA A 360 -13.43 7.58 -4.42
CA ALA A 360 -13.50 8.44 -5.61
C ALA A 360 -13.55 7.61 -6.91
N ASN A 361 -13.94 8.27 -8.00
CA ASN A 361 -13.96 7.68 -9.36
C ASN A 361 -14.73 6.33 -9.45
N GLY A 362 -15.74 6.17 -8.60
CA GLY A 362 -16.57 4.98 -8.54
C GLY A 362 -15.93 3.75 -7.90
N GLY A 363 -14.85 3.90 -7.12
CA GLY A 363 -14.22 2.80 -6.35
C GLY A 363 -13.17 1.99 -7.11
N CYS A 364 -12.78 2.40 -8.31
CA CYS A 364 -11.96 1.57 -9.21
C CYS A 364 -10.45 1.50 -8.86
N GLY A 365 -10.03 2.09 -7.74
CA GLY A 365 -8.65 2.08 -7.25
C GLY A 365 -7.66 2.99 -7.96
N TYR A 366 -8.09 3.68 -9.03
CA TYR A 366 -7.33 4.70 -9.76
C TYR A 366 -8.06 6.05 -9.69
N VAL A 367 -7.39 7.08 -9.17
CA VAL A 367 -7.94 8.44 -9.02
C VAL A 367 -7.00 9.43 -9.68
N LYS A 368 -7.45 10.14 -10.70
CA LYS A 368 -6.64 11.12 -11.46
C LYS A 368 -6.12 12.19 -10.51
N LYS A 369 -4.81 12.50 -10.58
CA LYS A 369 -4.23 13.59 -9.78
C LYS A 369 -4.82 14.93 -10.23
N PRO A 370 -4.99 15.91 -9.32
CA PRO A 370 -5.42 17.25 -9.71
C PRO A 370 -4.36 17.94 -10.58
N ASP A 371 -4.80 18.80 -11.50
CA ASP A 371 -3.93 19.44 -12.50
C ASP A 371 -2.78 20.26 -11.87
N ILE A 372 -2.97 20.77 -10.65
CA ILE A 372 -1.96 21.47 -9.85
C ILE A 372 -0.71 20.60 -9.56
N LEU A 373 -0.86 19.27 -9.54
CA LEU A 373 0.23 18.28 -9.38
C LEU A 373 0.72 17.71 -10.72
N MET A 374 0.09 18.09 -11.84
CA MET A 374 0.39 17.60 -13.19
C MET A 374 0.94 18.69 -14.13
N ASN A 375 1.03 19.93 -13.64
CA ASN A 375 1.55 21.07 -14.37
C ASN A 375 3.06 20.98 -14.60
N ASN A 376 3.46 20.74 -15.85
CA ASN A 376 4.87 20.62 -16.26
C ASN A 376 5.62 21.97 -16.34
N ASP A 377 4.95 23.12 -16.14
CA ASP A 377 5.54 24.46 -16.15
C ASP A 377 6.50 24.66 -14.95
N PRO A 378 7.82 24.83 -15.15
CA PRO A 378 8.79 24.88 -14.06
C PRO A 378 8.60 26.05 -13.09
N ASP A 379 8.05 27.17 -13.57
CA ASP A 379 7.83 28.41 -12.83
C ASP A 379 6.49 28.43 -12.09
N LYS A 380 5.62 27.45 -12.37
CA LYS A 380 4.29 27.27 -11.74
C LYS A 380 4.16 25.90 -11.07
N LEU A 381 5.27 25.37 -10.56
CA LEU A 381 5.31 24.17 -9.75
C LEU A 381 4.57 24.40 -8.42
N PHE A 382 3.75 23.43 -8.01
CA PHE A 382 3.05 23.49 -6.72
C PHE A 382 4.02 23.37 -5.53
N ASP A 383 3.84 24.20 -4.52
CA ASP A 383 4.47 24.05 -3.20
C ASP A 383 3.40 23.70 -2.15
N PRO A 384 3.40 22.47 -1.60
CA PRO A 384 2.46 22.03 -0.56
C PRO A 384 2.55 22.75 0.79
N THR A 385 3.57 23.58 0.98
CA THR A 385 3.80 24.40 2.18
C THR A 385 3.39 25.86 1.97
N SER A 386 3.16 26.29 0.72
CA SER A 386 2.76 27.64 0.38
C SER A 386 1.33 27.97 0.85
N LYS A 387 1.10 29.24 1.21
CA LYS A 387 -0.22 29.75 1.59
C LYS A 387 -0.98 30.23 0.36
N LEU A 388 -1.73 29.32 -0.25
CA LEU A 388 -2.58 29.62 -1.40
C LEU A 388 -3.90 30.32 -1.01
N PRO A 389 -4.49 31.13 -1.91
CA PRO A 389 -5.79 31.76 -1.67
C PRO A 389 -6.91 30.71 -1.58
N ILE A 390 -7.99 31.07 -0.87
CA ILE A 390 -9.19 30.22 -0.76
C ILE A 390 -9.87 30.10 -2.13
N LYS A 391 -10.02 28.85 -2.61
CA LYS A 391 -10.64 28.50 -3.90
C LYS A 391 -12.15 28.25 -3.77
N THR A 392 -12.63 27.75 -2.62
CA THR A 392 -14.06 27.58 -2.33
C THR A 392 -14.32 27.51 -0.82
N ARG A 393 -15.57 27.68 -0.40
CA ARG A 393 -16.08 27.41 0.95
C ARG A 393 -17.12 26.28 0.91
N LEU A 394 -16.80 25.15 1.54
CA LEU A 394 -17.72 24.05 1.79
C LEU A 394 -18.50 24.27 3.10
N LYS A 395 -19.77 24.64 3.03
CA LYS A 395 -20.67 24.60 4.19
C LYS A 395 -21.18 23.17 4.42
N VAL A 396 -21.09 22.69 5.65
CA VAL A 396 -21.57 21.36 6.06
C VAL A 396 -22.57 21.51 7.20
N THR A 397 -23.85 21.27 6.94
CA THR A 397 -24.86 21.17 8.00
C THR A 397 -25.03 19.70 8.39
N VAL A 398 -24.95 19.36 9.67
CA VAL A 398 -25.35 18.06 10.22
C VAL A 398 -26.67 18.24 10.96
N TYR A 399 -27.76 17.76 10.37
CA TYR A 399 -29.09 17.85 10.97
C TYR A 399 -29.25 16.80 12.06
N MET A 400 -29.13 15.52 11.71
CA MET A 400 -29.41 14.41 12.62
C MET A 400 -28.68 13.12 12.23
N GLY A 401 -28.67 12.13 13.12
CA GLY A 401 -28.36 10.74 12.81
C GLY A 401 -29.45 9.76 13.27
N ASP A 402 -29.51 8.58 12.65
CA ASP A 402 -30.28 7.43 13.13
C ASP A 402 -29.59 6.12 12.69
N GLY A 403 -29.98 5.01 13.31
CA GLY A 403 -29.63 3.64 12.90
C GLY A 403 -28.90 2.82 13.96
N TRP A 404 -28.29 3.47 14.96
CA TRP A 404 -27.45 2.80 15.96
C TRP A 404 -28.18 1.68 16.72
N ARG A 405 -29.46 1.87 17.05
CA ARG A 405 -30.32 0.88 17.74
C ARG A 405 -30.57 -0.42 16.97
N PHE A 406 -30.19 -0.49 15.69
CA PHE A 406 -30.35 -1.66 14.82
C PHE A 406 -29.03 -2.39 14.56
N ASP A 407 -27.91 -1.66 14.58
CA ASP A 407 -26.57 -2.21 14.32
C ASP A 407 -25.83 -2.58 15.62
N PHE A 408 -26.17 -1.93 16.74
CA PHE A 408 -25.56 -2.12 18.05
C PHE A 408 -26.55 -2.63 19.10
N ARG A 409 -26.05 -3.30 20.15
CA ARG A 409 -26.86 -3.71 21.29
C ARG A 409 -27.30 -2.47 22.09
N LYS A 410 -28.47 -2.55 22.74
CA LYS A 410 -28.94 -1.48 23.66
C LYS A 410 -27.93 -1.13 24.75
N THR A 411 -27.15 -2.11 25.20
CA THR A 411 -26.12 -1.98 26.24
C THR A 411 -24.70 -1.86 25.66
N HIS A 412 -24.55 -1.33 24.44
CA HIS A 412 -23.25 -1.30 23.76
C HIS A 412 -22.39 -0.11 24.21
N PHE A 413 -22.96 1.09 24.11
CA PHE A 413 -22.37 2.33 24.60
C PHE A 413 -22.67 2.40 26.10
N ASP A 414 -23.90 2.78 26.42
CA ASP A 414 -24.36 2.95 27.78
C ASP A 414 -25.05 1.69 28.33
N LYS A 415 -24.96 1.45 29.63
CA LYS A 415 -25.51 0.23 30.27
C LYS A 415 -26.97 0.37 30.69
N CYS A 416 -27.38 1.59 31.04
CA CYS A 416 -28.67 1.90 31.67
C CYS A 416 -29.45 3.00 30.96
N SER A 417 -28.76 3.91 30.27
CA SER A 417 -29.30 5.04 29.50
C SER A 417 -29.29 4.76 27.98
N PRO A 418 -29.94 5.61 27.16
CA PRO A 418 -29.57 5.81 25.76
C PRO A 418 -28.27 6.63 25.64
N PRO A 419 -27.53 6.54 24.52
CA PRO A 419 -26.21 7.16 24.37
C PRO A 419 -26.20 8.70 24.27
N ASP A 420 -25.12 9.32 24.77
CA ASP A 420 -24.85 10.76 24.69
C ASP A 420 -24.00 11.10 23.45
N PHE A 421 -24.62 11.15 22.26
CA PHE A 421 -23.89 11.28 21.00
C PHE A 421 -23.47 12.73 20.64
N TYR A 422 -22.25 12.87 20.10
CA TYR A 422 -21.78 14.07 19.41
C TYR A 422 -21.08 13.75 18.09
N ALA A 423 -21.16 14.68 17.13
CA ALA A 423 -20.54 14.54 15.82
C ALA A 423 -19.35 15.50 15.68
N ARG A 424 -18.26 15.01 15.11
CA ARG A 424 -17.04 15.74 14.77
C ARG A 424 -16.95 15.84 13.25
N VAL A 425 -16.77 17.05 12.73
CA VAL A 425 -16.71 17.32 11.29
C VAL A 425 -15.48 18.16 11.00
N GLY A 426 -14.72 17.77 9.98
CA GLY A 426 -13.48 18.45 9.66
C GLY A 426 -12.91 18.07 8.30
N ILE A 427 -11.79 18.69 7.99
CA ILE A 427 -11.04 18.50 6.74
C ILE A 427 -9.67 17.91 7.07
N ALA A 428 -9.21 16.99 6.24
CA ALA A 428 -7.81 16.64 6.13
C ALA A 428 -7.35 16.85 4.68
N GLY A 429 -6.34 17.69 4.46
CA GLY A 429 -5.87 18.06 3.12
C GLY A 429 -4.47 18.67 3.17
N VAL A 430 -4.30 19.84 2.54
CA VAL A 430 -3.16 20.73 2.84
C VAL A 430 -3.26 21.28 4.26
N GLU A 431 -2.14 21.78 4.79
CA GLU A 431 -2.06 22.20 6.20
C GLU A 431 -3.00 23.37 6.52
N ALA A 432 -3.04 24.38 5.64
CA ALA A 432 -3.94 25.54 5.75
C ALA A 432 -5.44 25.17 5.75
N ASP A 433 -5.81 24.04 5.15
CA ASP A 433 -7.20 23.58 5.04
C ASP A 433 -7.59 22.65 6.20
N THR A 434 -6.62 22.06 6.90
CA THR A 434 -6.83 20.95 7.84
C THR A 434 -7.28 21.46 9.21
N ARG A 435 -8.54 21.16 9.57
CA ARG A 435 -9.11 21.41 10.90
C ARG A 435 -10.22 20.42 11.24
N MET A 436 -10.63 20.39 12.52
CA MET A 436 -11.69 19.53 13.03
C MET A 436 -12.49 20.29 14.09
N GLU A 437 -13.79 20.33 13.92
CA GLU A 437 -14.76 21.00 14.78
C GLU A 437 -15.79 19.96 15.27
N GLN A 438 -16.63 20.31 16.25
CA GLN A 438 -17.61 19.36 16.80
C GLN A 438 -18.93 20.01 17.22
N THR A 439 -20.00 19.22 17.15
CA THR A 439 -21.33 19.61 17.66
C THR A 439 -21.32 19.67 19.20
N LYS A 440 -22.39 20.23 19.76
CA LYS A 440 -22.75 19.91 21.15
C LYS A 440 -23.12 18.44 21.26
N VAL A 441 -22.93 17.85 22.44
CA VAL A 441 -23.45 16.52 22.79
C VAL A 441 -24.98 16.57 22.84
N LYS A 442 -25.64 15.45 22.51
CA LYS A 442 -27.08 15.26 22.58
C LYS A 442 -27.36 14.06 23.48
N MET A 443 -27.73 14.37 24.73
CA MET A 443 -27.85 13.36 25.78
C MET A 443 -29.07 12.46 25.59
N ASP A 444 -29.03 11.26 26.16
CA ASP A 444 -30.14 10.30 26.25
C ASP A 444 -30.86 10.02 24.91
N THR A 445 -30.16 9.96 23.76
CA THR A 445 -30.84 9.72 22.46
C THR A 445 -30.11 8.85 21.42
N TRP A 446 -30.81 7.79 21.00
CA TRP A 446 -30.47 6.98 19.82
C TRP A 446 -30.72 7.70 18.47
N ILE A 447 -31.35 8.88 18.49
CA ILE A 447 -31.67 9.72 17.33
C ILE A 447 -31.22 11.17 17.63
N PRO A 448 -29.91 11.45 17.65
CA PRO A 448 -29.41 12.80 17.91
C PRO A 448 -29.74 13.73 16.75
N ALA A 449 -30.43 14.84 17.05
CA ALA A 449 -30.62 15.97 16.15
C ALA A 449 -29.74 17.13 16.63
N TRP A 450 -28.71 17.50 15.87
CA TRP A 450 -27.71 18.51 16.22
C TRP A 450 -27.96 19.88 15.58
N ASP A 451 -28.52 19.90 14.38
CA ASP A 451 -28.84 21.10 13.57
C ASP A 451 -27.67 22.11 13.50
N HIS A 452 -26.46 21.61 13.27
CA HIS A 452 -25.21 22.36 13.38
C HIS A 452 -24.58 22.61 12.01
N GLU A 453 -24.17 23.85 11.71
CA GLU A 453 -23.42 24.19 10.49
C GLU A 453 -21.95 24.47 10.79
N PHE A 454 -21.07 23.85 10.02
CA PHE A 454 -19.63 24.09 9.97
C PHE A 454 -19.25 24.79 8.66
N GLU A 455 -18.25 25.67 8.66
CA GLU A 455 -17.76 26.32 7.42
C GLU A 455 -16.33 25.93 7.06
N PHE A 456 -16.22 25.31 5.89
CA PHE A 456 -15.10 24.84 5.07
C PHE A 456 -14.40 25.78 4.05
N PRO A 457 -13.90 27.01 4.29
CA PRO A 457 -12.91 27.59 3.37
C PRO A 457 -11.73 26.63 3.15
N LEU A 458 -11.41 26.40 1.87
CA LEU A 458 -10.39 25.50 1.33
C LEU A 458 -9.55 26.22 0.26
N SER A 459 -8.24 26.07 0.33
CA SER A 459 -7.27 26.54 -0.66
C SER A 459 -6.97 25.48 -1.73
N VAL A 460 -6.96 24.19 -1.38
CA VAL A 460 -6.74 23.07 -2.32
C VAL A 460 -7.83 22.00 -2.13
N PRO A 461 -9.09 22.28 -2.50
CA PRO A 461 -10.22 21.37 -2.33
C PRO A 461 -10.03 20.02 -3.04
N GLU A 462 -9.20 19.95 -4.08
CA GLU A 462 -8.90 18.73 -4.84
C GLU A 462 -7.92 17.76 -4.12
N LEU A 463 -7.42 18.15 -2.94
CA LEU A 463 -6.70 17.27 -2.01
C LEU A 463 -7.39 17.19 -0.64
N ALA A 464 -8.59 17.76 -0.52
CA ALA A 464 -9.34 17.80 0.74
C ALA A 464 -10.27 16.59 0.89
N LEU A 465 -10.15 15.90 2.03
CA LEU A 465 -11.06 14.85 2.48
C LEU A 465 -11.91 15.38 3.63
N LEU A 466 -13.22 15.43 3.44
CA LEU A 466 -14.19 15.62 4.52
C LEU A 466 -14.16 14.39 5.42
N ARG A 467 -13.91 14.62 6.70
CA ARG A 467 -13.99 13.62 7.77
C ARG A 467 -15.22 13.89 8.61
N VAL A 468 -15.97 12.83 8.89
CA VAL A 468 -17.04 12.83 9.89
C VAL A 468 -16.80 11.67 10.83
N GLU A 469 -16.83 11.93 12.13
CA GLU A 469 -16.76 10.90 13.18
C GLU A 469 -17.92 11.17 14.16
N VAL A 470 -18.64 10.13 14.59
CA VAL A 470 -19.59 10.22 15.71
C VAL A 470 -19.03 9.42 16.86
N HIS A 471 -19.05 10.02 18.04
CA HIS A 471 -18.61 9.42 19.29
C HIS A 471 -19.71 9.61 20.36
N GLU A 472 -19.70 8.73 21.33
CA GLU A 472 -20.50 8.79 22.54
C GLU A 472 -19.63 9.35 23.70
N SER A 473 -20.24 10.01 24.69
CA SER A 473 -19.59 10.96 25.59
C SER A 473 -19.49 10.49 27.05
N ASP A 474 -18.94 9.30 27.32
CA ASP A 474 -18.67 8.81 28.67
C ASP A 474 -17.78 9.79 29.49
N ASN A 475 -18.41 10.49 30.44
CA ASN A 475 -17.79 11.46 31.34
C ASN A 475 -16.74 10.87 32.32
N HIS A 476 -16.55 9.56 32.34
CA HIS A 476 -15.69 8.83 33.29
C HIS A 476 -14.67 7.89 32.62
N GLN A 477 -14.71 7.74 31.30
CA GLN A 477 -13.75 6.91 30.56
C GLN A 477 -13.24 7.65 29.32
N LYS A 478 -13.19 6.97 28.18
CA LYS A 478 -12.79 7.49 26.87
C LYS A 478 -13.95 7.23 25.92
N ASP A 479 -14.38 8.31 25.26
CA ASP A 479 -15.43 8.38 24.25
C ASP A 479 -15.55 7.11 23.38
N ASP A 480 -16.76 6.55 23.34
CA ASP A 480 -17.01 5.29 22.67
C ASP A 480 -17.40 5.50 21.19
N PHE A 481 -16.95 4.60 20.31
CA PHE A 481 -16.90 4.89 18.88
C PHE A 481 -18.23 4.59 18.15
N GLY A 482 -19.01 5.63 17.86
CA GLY A 482 -20.30 5.54 17.16
C GLY A 482 -20.21 5.35 15.64
N GLY A 483 -19.09 5.70 14.99
CA GLY A 483 -18.85 5.46 13.56
C GLY A 483 -18.11 6.60 12.85
N GLN A 484 -17.60 6.35 11.64
CA GLN A 484 -16.88 7.35 10.84
C GLN A 484 -17.22 7.29 9.35
N THR A 485 -16.94 8.38 8.63
CA THR A 485 -16.71 8.30 7.18
C THR A 485 -15.69 9.35 6.74
N CYS A 486 -14.90 9.00 5.73
CA CYS A 486 -14.05 9.92 4.99
C CYS A 486 -14.56 9.98 3.55
N LEU A 487 -14.70 11.21 3.01
CA LEU A 487 -15.28 11.49 1.70
C LEU A 487 -14.45 12.56 0.97
N PRO A 488 -14.06 12.37 -0.30
CA PRO A 488 -13.37 13.40 -1.08
C PRO A 488 -14.26 14.61 -1.32
N VAL A 489 -13.77 15.83 -1.08
CA VAL A 489 -14.60 17.04 -1.15
C VAL A 489 -15.17 17.25 -2.56
N TRP A 490 -14.42 16.92 -3.61
CA TRP A 490 -14.85 17.02 -5.01
C TRP A 490 -15.93 15.99 -5.41
N GLU A 491 -16.14 14.93 -4.63
CA GLU A 491 -17.22 13.95 -4.83
C GLU A 491 -18.53 14.36 -4.11
N LEU A 492 -18.50 15.39 -3.26
CA LEU A 492 -19.66 15.81 -2.45
C LEU A 492 -20.72 16.51 -3.30
N ARG A 493 -21.84 15.83 -3.53
CA ARG A 493 -22.99 16.39 -4.27
C ARG A 493 -23.78 17.39 -3.41
N ARG A 494 -23.69 18.68 -3.75
CA ARG A 494 -24.46 19.81 -3.16
C ARG A 494 -25.92 19.46 -2.85
N GLY A 495 -26.47 20.00 -1.77
CA GLY A 495 -27.83 19.79 -1.27
C GLY A 495 -27.89 18.79 -0.10
N ILE A 496 -29.11 18.36 0.27
CA ILE A 496 -29.32 17.41 1.37
C ILE A 496 -29.02 15.98 0.91
N ARG A 497 -28.30 15.22 1.74
CA ARG A 497 -27.80 13.86 1.49
C ARG A 497 -27.94 13.00 2.75
N SER A 498 -28.17 11.70 2.54
CA SER A 498 -28.01 10.70 3.60
C SER A 498 -26.63 10.07 3.46
N VAL A 499 -25.85 10.12 4.54
CA VAL A 499 -24.43 9.72 4.58
C VAL A 499 -24.29 8.54 5.52
N ARG A 500 -23.95 7.37 4.99
CA ARG A 500 -23.72 6.15 5.79
C ARG A 500 -22.39 6.25 6.55
N LEU A 501 -22.37 5.82 7.81
CA LEU A 501 -21.14 5.68 8.59
C LEU A 501 -20.56 4.26 8.50
N CYS A 502 -19.31 4.12 8.92
CA CYS A 502 -18.52 2.90 8.86
C CYS A 502 -17.91 2.60 10.24
N ASP A 503 -17.54 1.35 10.47
CA ASP A 503 -16.93 0.90 11.72
C ASP A 503 -15.44 1.31 11.84
N HIS A 504 -14.76 0.80 12.88
CA HIS A 504 -13.36 1.11 13.16
C HIS A 504 -12.36 0.55 12.12
N ARG A 505 -12.75 -0.47 11.34
CA ARG A 505 -12.00 -1.02 10.19
C ARG A 505 -12.30 -0.25 8.90
N GLY A 506 -13.43 0.46 8.84
CA GLY A 506 -13.93 1.12 7.64
C GLY A 506 -15.08 0.37 6.96
N GLU A 507 -15.59 -0.71 7.56
CA GLU A 507 -16.70 -1.50 7.03
C GLU A 507 -18.02 -0.73 7.14
N PRO A 508 -18.89 -0.71 6.10
CA PRO A 508 -20.12 0.06 6.13
C PRO A 508 -21.11 -0.43 7.20
N LEU A 509 -21.51 0.45 8.12
CA LEU A 509 -22.60 0.16 9.06
C LEU A 509 -23.92 0.03 8.28
N ARG A 510 -24.71 -1.00 8.61
CA ARG A 510 -25.86 -1.43 7.81
C ARG A 510 -26.96 -0.37 7.83
N SER A 511 -27.25 0.17 9.00
CA SER A 511 -28.36 1.06 9.30
C SER A 511 -27.91 2.49 9.60
N VAL A 512 -26.76 2.68 10.27
CA VAL A 512 -26.28 4.00 10.74
C VAL A 512 -26.04 4.98 9.59
N LYS A 513 -26.76 6.10 9.63
CA LYS A 513 -26.67 7.20 8.65
C LYS A 513 -26.88 8.55 9.32
N LEU A 514 -26.21 9.56 8.77
CA LEU A 514 -26.45 10.97 9.06
C LEU A 514 -27.28 11.61 7.96
N LEU A 515 -28.12 12.58 8.32
CA LEU A 515 -28.75 13.52 7.39
C LEU A 515 -27.91 14.80 7.38
N MET A 516 -27.24 15.05 6.26
CA MET A 516 -26.30 16.15 6.10
C MET A 516 -26.67 17.03 4.92
N ARG A 517 -26.19 18.28 4.90
CA ARG A 517 -26.28 19.18 3.75
C ARG A 517 -24.90 19.69 3.40
N PHE A 518 -24.61 19.72 2.10
CA PHE A 518 -23.40 20.31 1.54
C PHE A 518 -23.76 21.51 0.67
N ASP A 519 -23.15 22.66 0.91
CA ASP A 519 -23.23 23.84 0.04
C ASP A 519 -21.82 24.31 -0.28
N PHE A 520 -21.64 24.86 -1.49
CA PHE A 520 -20.35 25.38 -1.97
C PHE A 520 -20.54 26.85 -2.39
N THR A 521 -19.61 27.70 -1.96
CA THR A 521 -19.48 29.12 -2.34
C THR A 521 -18.02 29.53 -2.55
#